data_AF-A0A1V4QZD7-F1
#
_entry.id   AF-A0A1V4QZD7-F1
#
_cell.length_a   1.000
_cell.length_b   1.000
_cell.length_c   1.000
_cell.angle_alpha   90.00
_cell.angle_beta   90.00
_cell.angle_gamma   90.00
#
_symmetry.space_group_name_H-M   'P 1'
#
loop_
_entity.id
_entity.type
_entity.pdbx_description
1 polymer ?
#
loop_
_entity_poly.entity_id
_entity_poly.type
_entity_poly.pdbx_seq_one_letter_code
_entity_poly.pdbx_strand_id
1 'polypeptide(L)'
;MPVSKYKTFEEAERSLWNFHPDEAYFDHVAQLWAFANTLSPIDYPKGIFKYRSIEEANKHREEVELAHAKKMISERNSGGFPSS
;
A
#
# COMPACT_ATOMS: atom_id res chain seq x y z
N MET A 1 -4.96 20.56 -2.11
CA MET A 1 -4.71 20.22 -0.69
C MET A 1 -4.95 21.45 0.16
N PRO A 2 -5.97 21.45 1.05
CA PRO A 2 -6.10 22.51 2.05
C PRO A 2 -4.88 22.48 2.97
N VAL A 3 -4.34 23.66 3.27
CA VAL A 3 -3.22 23.80 4.22
C VAL A 3 -3.81 24.22 5.57
N SER A 4 -3.77 23.31 6.53
CA SER A 4 -4.22 23.56 7.90
C SER A 4 -3.06 24.04 8.78
N LYS A 5 -3.33 24.97 9.70
CA LYS A 5 -2.37 25.43 10.71
C LYS A 5 -2.67 24.77 12.05
N TYR A 6 -1.71 24.04 12.59
CA TYR A 6 -1.79 23.42 13.92
C TYR A 6 -0.80 24.11 14.86
N LYS A 7 -1.12 24.17 16.16
CA LYS A 7 -0.27 24.79 17.19
C LYS A 7 0.76 23.82 17.74
N THR A 8 0.46 22.52 17.74
CA THR A 8 1.38 21.46 18.19
C THR A 8 1.38 20.28 17.23
N PHE A 9 2.39 19.43 17.35
CA PHE A 9 2.49 18.20 16.55
C PHE A 9 1.40 17.21 16.90
N GLU A 10 1.04 17.09 18.18
CA GLU A 10 -0.01 16.18 18.64
C GLU A 10 -1.38 16.55 18.06
N GLU A 11 -1.65 17.85 17.90
CA GLU A 11 -2.86 18.34 17.24
C GLU A 11 -2.87 17.95 15.75
N ALA A 12 -1.73 18.10 15.08
CA ALA A 12 -1.58 17.69 13.68
C ALA A 12 -1.74 16.17 13.52
N GLU A 13 -1.12 15.37 14.39
CA GLU A 13 -1.23 13.92 14.38
C GLU A 13 -2.69 13.47 14.55
N ARG A 14 -3.40 14.03 15.53
CA ARG A 14 -4.82 13.71 15.76
C ARG A 14 -5.70 14.06 14.56
N SER A 15 -5.39 15.14 13.84
CA SER A 15 -6.15 15.56 12.66
C SER A 15 -6.09 14.55 11.49
N LEU A 16 -5.11 13.65 11.48
CA LEU A 16 -4.98 12.61 10.46
C LEU A 16 -6.01 11.49 10.64
N TRP A 17 -6.59 11.34 11.84
CA TRP A 17 -7.49 10.25 12.18
C TRP A 17 -8.95 10.68 12.01
N ASN A 18 -9.72 9.90 11.26
CA ASN A 18 -11.17 10.00 11.30
C ASN A 18 -11.73 9.06 12.37
N PHE A 19 -12.03 9.59 13.55
CA PHE A 19 -12.58 8.81 14.68
C PHE A 19 -14.07 8.45 14.52
N HIS A 20 -14.76 9.03 13.55
CA HIS A 20 -16.18 8.78 13.26
C HIS A 20 -16.37 8.56 11.75
N PRO A 21 -15.84 7.46 11.19
CA PRO A 21 -15.96 7.18 9.77
C PRO A 21 -17.42 6.89 9.39
N ASP A 22 -17.86 7.48 8.29
CA ASP A 22 -19.14 7.23 7.66
C ASP A 22 -18.96 6.38 6.38
N GLU A 23 -20.05 6.10 5.68
CA GLU A 23 -20.03 5.31 4.44
C GLU A 23 -19.13 5.95 3.37
N ALA A 24 -19.25 7.27 3.19
CA ALA A 24 -18.45 8.02 2.21
C ALA A 24 -16.94 7.95 2.49
N TYR A 25 -16.54 7.94 3.76
CA TYR A 25 -15.14 7.71 4.14
C TYR A 25 -14.62 6.36 3.63
N PHE A 26 -15.38 5.28 3.81
CA PHE A 26 -14.97 3.94 3.37
C PHE A 26 -14.92 3.84 1.84
N ASP A 27 -15.85 4.49 1.13
CA ASP A 27 -15.82 4.57 -0.33
C ASP A 27 -14.55 5.27 -0.84
N HIS A 28 -14.15 6.37 -0.20
CA HIS A 28 -12.90 7.05 -0.55
C HIS A 28 -11.67 6.20 -0.26
N VAL A 29 -11.64 5.48 0.87
CA VAL A 29 -10.54 4.56 1.19
C VAL A 29 -10.45 3.45 0.15
N ALA A 30 -11.58 2.88 -0.28
CA ALA A 30 -11.61 1.86 -1.32
C ALA A 30 -11.08 2.39 -2.66
N GLN A 31 -11.48 3.60 -3.06
CA GLN A 31 -10.99 4.26 -4.28
C GLN A 31 -9.47 4.53 -4.22
N LEU A 32 -8.97 4.98 -3.06
CA LEU A 32 -7.54 5.20 -2.85
C LEU A 32 -6.74 3.92 -3.05
N TRP A 33 -7.20 2.81 -2.47
CA TRP A 33 -6.54 1.51 -2.63
C TRP A 33 -6.64 0.97 -4.06
N ALA A 34 -7.79 1.13 -4.71
CA ALA A 34 -7.95 0.76 -6.12
C ALA A 34 -6.93 1.52 -6.99
N PHE A 35 -6.77 2.83 -6.78
CA PHE A 35 -5.77 3.63 -7.48
C PHE A 35 -4.34 3.21 -7.14
N ALA A 36 -4.01 3.02 -5.86
CA ALA A 36 -2.68 2.57 -5.43
C ALA A 36 -2.27 1.25 -6.09
N ASN A 37 -3.21 0.31 -6.23
CA ASN A 37 -2.97 -0.97 -6.91
C ASN A 37 -2.65 -0.79 -8.41
N THR A 38 -3.13 0.27 -9.07
CA THR A 38 -2.74 0.57 -10.46
C THR A 38 -1.31 1.09 -10.56
N LEU A 39 -0.83 1.83 -9.55
CA LEU A 39 0.52 2.39 -9.54
C LEU A 39 1.58 1.35 -9.16
N SER A 40 1.21 0.41 -8.29
CA SER A 40 2.12 -0.62 -7.78
C SER A 40 1.38 -1.96 -7.69
N PRO A 41 1.28 -2.72 -8.79
CA PRO A 41 0.53 -3.97 -8.85
C PRO A 41 1.29 -5.15 -8.22
N ILE A 42 1.71 -5.00 -6.95
CA ILE A 42 2.38 -6.07 -6.21
C ILE A 42 1.35 -7.11 -5.79
N ASP A 43 1.52 -8.35 -6.27
CA ASP A 43 0.74 -9.50 -5.81
C ASP A 43 1.28 -10.00 -4.47
N TYR A 44 0.60 -9.64 -3.39
CA TYR A 44 0.87 -10.24 -2.08
C TYR A 44 0.20 -11.61 -1.96
N PRO A 45 0.86 -12.59 -1.32
CA PRO A 45 0.28 -13.92 -1.13
C PRO A 45 -0.97 -13.82 -0.26
N LYS A 46 -2.06 -14.46 -0.70
CA LYS A 46 -3.34 -14.46 0.03
C LYS A 46 -3.27 -15.40 1.23
N GLY A 47 -3.89 -15.01 2.34
CA GLY A 47 -4.03 -15.85 3.53
C GLY A 47 -3.47 -15.21 4.80
N ILE A 48 -3.63 -15.90 5.93
CA ILE A 48 -3.08 -15.48 7.22
C ILE A 48 -1.77 -16.23 7.43
N PHE A 49 -0.67 -15.48 7.53
CA PHE A 49 0.66 -16.02 7.81
C PHE A 49 1.00 -15.81 9.29
N LYS A 50 1.42 -16.88 9.96
CA LYS A 50 1.89 -16.81 11.35
C LYS A 50 3.40 -16.69 11.36
N TYR A 51 3.90 -15.59 11.92
CA TYR A 51 5.32 -15.36 12.14
C TYR A 51 5.65 -15.44 13.63
N ARG A 52 6.87 -15.85 13.96
CA ARG A 52 7.37 -15.91 15.34
C ARG A 52 7.90 -14.56 15.80
N SER A 53 8.35 -13.72 14.88
CA SER A 53 8.88 -12.39 15.17
C SER A 53 8.60 -11.39 14.04
N ILE A 54 8.83 -10.11 14.32
CA ILE A 54 8.66 -9.02 13.34
C ILE A 54 9.71 -9.15 12.23
N GLU A 55 10.92 -9.59 12.56
CA GLU A 55 12.01 -9.80 11.61
C GLU A 55 11.64 -10.88 10.58
N GLU A 56 10.99 -11.96 11.01
CA GLU A 56 10.50 -13.01 10.12
C GLU A 56 9.42 -12.48 9.16
N ALA A 57 8.50 -11.65 9.66
CA ALA A 57 7.47 -11.00 8.85
C ALA A 57 8.07 -10.02 7.82
N ASN A 58 9.06 -9.23 8.22
CA ASN A 58 9.77 -8.30 7.34
C ASN A 58 10.54 -9.04 6.25
N LYS A 59 11.24 -10.13 6.60
CA LYS A 59 11.96 -10.95 5.63
C LYS A 59 11.02 -11.55 4.59
N HIS A 60 9.87 -12.08 5.01
CA HIS A 60 8.86 -12.58 4.07
C HIS A 60 8.40 -11.46 3.11
N ARG A 61 8.13 -10.26 3.63
CA ARG A 61 7.73 -9.11 2.81
C ARG A 61 8.79 -8.77 1.77
N GLU A 62 10.06 -8.68 2.17
CA GLU A 62 11.19 -8.41 1.27
C GLU A 62 11.32 -9.46 0.16
N GLU A 63 11.12 -10.74 0.51
CA GLU A 63 11.16 -11.84 -0.47
C GLU A 63 10.05 -11.70 -1.53
N VAL A 64 8.82 -11.35 -1.11
CA VAL A 64 7.69 -11.09 -2.02
C VAL A 64 7.97 -9.91 -2.94
N GLU A 65 8.46 -8.80 -2.38
CA GLU A 65 8.81 -7.59 -3.14
C GLU A 65 9.93 -7.85 -4.15
N LEU A 66 10.97 -8.59 -3.76
CA LEU A 66 12.06 -9.00 -4.64
C LEU A 66 11.60 -9.94 -5.76
N ALA A 67 10.71 -10.89 -5.46
CA ALA A 67 10.15 -11.80 -6.46
C ALA A 67 9.32 -11.02 -7.49
N HIS A 68 8.50 -10.08 -7.04
CA HIS A 68 7.72 -9.20 -7.90
C HIS A 68 8.62 -8.33 -8.78
N ALA A 69 9.64 -7.69 -8.21
CA ALA A 69 10.59 -6.86 -8.98
C ALA A 69 11.33 -7.67 -10.06
N LYS A 70 11.75 -8.91 -9.75
CA LYS A 70 12.37 -9.82 -10.73
C LYS A 70 11.42 -10.17 -11.87
N LYS A 71 10.15 -10.45 -11.56
CA LYS A 71 9.10 -10.71 -12.54
C LYS A 71 8.92 -9.51 -13.48
N MET A 72 8.74 -8.31 -12.94
CA MET A 72 8.61 -7.07 -13.73
C MET A 72 9.80 -6.82 -14.66
N ILE A 73 11.04 -7.06 -14.17
CA ILE A 73 12.25 -6.92 -15.00
C ILE A 73 12.25 -7.94 -16.14
N SER A 74 11.85 -9.19 -15.88
CA SER A 74 11.78 -10.24 -16.90
C SER A 74 10.73 -9.94 -17.98
N GLU A 75 9.57 -9.42 -17.60
CA GLU A 75 8.49 -9.01 -18.52
C GLU A 75 8.91 -7.81 -19.37
N ARG A 76 9.61 -6.83 -18.77
CA ARG A 76 10.18 -5.70 -19.50
C ARG A 76 11.24 -6.13 -20.52
N ASN A 77 12.11 -7.08 -20.15
CA ASN A 77 13.18 -7.56 -21.03
C ASN A 77 12.69 -8.47 -22.17
N SER A 78 11.48 -9.04 -22.04
CA SER A 78 10.86 -9.91 -23.05
C SER A 78 9.99 -9.17 -24.07
N GLY A 79 9.92 -7.84 -24.02
CA GLY A 79 9.41 -7.00 -25.11
C GLY A 79 7.89 -6.79 -25.16
N GLY A 80 7.15 -7.19 -24.12
CA GLY A 80 5.71 -6.92 -24.04
C GLY A 80 5.42 -5.57 -23.40
N PHE A 81 5.16 -4.53 -24.19
CA PHE A 81 4.38 -3.39 -23.73
C PHE A 81 2.96 -3.91 -23.44
N PRO A 82 2.43 -3.85 -22.19
CA PRO A 82 1.02 -4.09 -21.97
C PRO A 82 0.26 -2.86 -22.48
N SER A 83 -0.54 -3.07 -23.54
CA SER A 83 -1.57 -2.13 -23.96
C SER A 83 -2.52 -1.87 -22.79
N SER A 84 -2.75 -0.58 -22.55
CA SER A 84 -3.57 0.01 -21.48
C SER A 84 -4.98 -0.54 -21.37
#